data_AF-A0A524AEQ4-F1
#
_entry.id   AF-A0A524AEQ4-F1
#
_cell.length_a   1.000
_cell.length_b   1.000
_cell.length_c   1.000
_cell.angle_alpha   90.00
_cell.angle_beta   90.00
_cell.angle_gamma   90.00
#
_symmetry.space_group_name_H-M   'P 1'
#
loop_
_entity.id
_entity.type
_entity.pdbx_description
1 polymer ?
#
loop_
_entity_poly.entity_id
_entity_poly.type
_entity_poly.pdbx_seq_one_letter_code
_entity_poly.pdbx_strand_id
1 'polypeptide(L)' 'MLFTFQATRVPFCPALRLGGFPPAPTDPAESSHKRIDYVWLGGLDPIDARVLDSLASDHRMVVVEAR' A
#
# COMPACT_ATOMS: atom_id res chain seq x y z
N MET A 1 -7.76 33.53 -19.79
CA MET A 1 -7.96 32.93 -18.46
C MET A 1 -7.35 31.53 -18.53
N LEU A 2 -6.14 31.36 -18.02
CA LEU A 2 -5.40 30.09 -18.07
C LEU A 2 -5.54 29.43 -16.70
N PHE A 3 -6.24 28.29 -16.64
CA PHE A 3 -6.29 27.49 -15.42
C PHE A 3 -5.01 26.68 -15.32
N THR A 4 -4.08 27.11 -14.47
CA THR A 4 -2.94 26.29 -14.05
C THR A 4 -3.45 25.25 -13.05
N PHE A 5 -3.60 24.01 -13.49
CA PHE A 5 -3.65 22.87 -12.59
C PHE A 5 -2.28 22.76 -11.90
N GLN A 6 -2.19 23.16 -10.64
CA GLN A 6 -1.06 22.75 -9.81
C GLN A 6 -1.24 21.27 -9.51
N ALA A 7 -0.66 20.43 -10.37
CA ALA A 7 -0.39 19.04 -10.00
C ALA A 7 0.64 19.07 -8.86
N THR A 8 0.17 19.11 -7.62
CA THR A 8 0.97 18.68 -6.47
C THR A 8 1.37 17.24 -6.74
N ARG A 9 2.58 17.05 -7.30
CA ARG A 9 3.21 15.74 -7.45
C ARG A 9 3.49 15.21 -6.05
N VAL A 10 2.48 14.61 -5.41
CA VAL A 10 2.73 13.70 -4.31
C VAL A 10 3.49 12.53 -4.94
N PRO A 11 4.76 12.30 -4.61
CA PRO A 11 5.51 11.20 -5.21
C PRO A 11 4.74 9.90 -4.94
N PHE A 12 4.52 9.11 -6.00
CA PHE A 12 3.89 7.79 -5.88
C PHE A 12 4.65 6.98 -4.82
N CYS A 13 4.03 6.79 -3.66
CA CYS A 13 4.62 6.10 -2.52
C CYS A 13 3.62 5.03 -2.05
N PRO A 14 4.03 3.76 -1.88
CA PRO A 14 3.12 2.73 -1.39
C PRO A 14 2.59 3.08 0.00
N ALA A 15 1.32 2.78 0.27
CA ALA A 15 0.63 3.15 1.51
C ALA A 15 1.40 2.75 2.78
N LEU A 16 1.94 1.52 2.81
CA LEU A 16 2.73 1.04 3.95
C LEU A 16 3.98 1.89 4.19
N ARG A 17 4.68 2.30 3.12
CA ARG A 17 5.84 3.18 3.24
C ARG A 17 5.43 4.61 3.60
N LEU A 18 4.38 5.11 2.97
CA LEU A 18 3.88 6.47 3.16
C LEU A 18 3.43 6.72 4.61
N GLY A 19 2.74 5.75 5.22
CA GLY A 19 2.29 5.83 6.61
C GLY A 19 3.24 5.23 7.65
N GLY A 20 4.42 4.73 7.25
CA GLY A 20 5.40 4.15 8.17
C GLY A 20 4.98 2.82 8.80
N PHE A 21 4.08 2.06 8.17
CA PHE A 21 3.60 0.77 8.65
C PHE A 21 4.59 -0.35 8.35
N PRO A 22 4.68 -1.38 9.22
CA PRO A 22 5.63 -2.46 9.04
C PRO A 22 5.40 -3.21 7.72
N PRO A 23 6.46 -3.48 6.94
CA PRO A 23 6.40 -4.42 5.82
C PRO A 23 5.99 -5.81 6.29
N ALA A 24 5.27 -6.55 5.44
CA ALA A 24 5.27 -8.00 5.52
C ALA A 24 5.37 -8.63 4.11
N PRO A 25 5.84 -9.87 4.02
CA PRO A 25 5.75 -10.67 2.81
C PRO A 25 4.31 -10.84 2.32
N THR A 26 4.13 -10.91 1.01
CA THR A 26 2.83 -11.12 0.36
C THR A 26 2.86 -12.18 -0.72
N ASP A 27 4.06 -12.68 -1.07
CA ASP A 27 4.26 -13.64 -2.14
C ASP A 27 3.67 -15.02 -1.84
N PRO A 28 3.30 -15.78 -2.89
CA PRO A 28 2.68 -17.08 -2.73
C PRO A 28 3.68 -18.13 -2.24
N ALA A 29 3.47 -18.58 -1.00
CA ALA A 29 4.07 -19.76 -0.40
C ALA A 29 3.49 -19.99 1.01
N GLU A 30 3.46 -21.25 1.46
CA GLU A 30 3.20 -21.58 2.87
C GLU A 30 4.21 -20.88 3.80
N SER A 31 5.43 -20.61 3.30
CA SER A 31 6.41 -19.71 3.91
C SER A 31 6.72 -18.53 2.96
N SER A 32 6.04 -17.41 3.17
CA SER A 32 6.19 -16.19 2.35
C SER A 32 7.44 -15.42 2.78
N HIS A 33 8.27 -14.99 1.81
CA HIS A 33 9.57 -14.34 2.06
C HIS A 33 9.72 -13.00 1.33
N LYS A 34 8.86 -12.72 0.34
CA LYS A 34 8.97 -11.53 -0.50
C LYS A 34 7.70 -10.71 -0.43
N ARG A 35 7.84 -9.40 -0.56
CA ARG A 35 6.70 -8.49 -0.78
C ARG A 35 6.62 -8.14 -2.25
N ILE A 36 5.56 -8.62 -2.90
CA ILE A 36 5.33 -8.41 -4.33
C ILE A 36 4.03 -7.65 -4.62
N ASP A 37 3.21 -7.43 -3.59
CA ASP A 37 1.94 -6.69 -3.68
C ASP A 37 2.06 -5.30 -3.03
N TYR A 38 1.48 -4.30 -3.69
CA TYR A 38 1.60 -2.89 -3.29
C TYR A 38 0.26 -2.17 -3.48
N VAL A 39 -0.12 -1.38 -2.49
CA VAL A 39 -1.25 -0.43 -2.58
C VAL A 39 -0.68 0.98 -2.72
N TRP A 40 -1.05 1.66 -3.80
CA TRP A 40 -0.61 3.03 -4.10
C TRP A 40 -1.74 4.01 -3.76
N LEU A 41 -1.43 5.09 -3.05
CA LEU A 41 -2.38 6.14 -2.72
C LEU A 41 -2.02 7.42 -3.47
N GLY A 42 -3.03 8.07 -4.05
CA GLY A 42 -2.90 9.35 -4.75
C GLY A 42 -3.86 10.36 -4.15
N GLY A 43 -3.33 11.42 -3.53
CA GLY A 43 -4.14 12.45 -2.90
C GLY A 43 -4.91 11.99 -1.65
N LEU A 44 -4.54 10.85 -1.07
CA LEU A 44 -5.10 10.32 0.17
C LEU A 44 -3.99 10.11 1.20
N ASP A 45 -4.31 10.35 2.47
CA ASP A 45 -3.43 10.09 3.59
C ASP A 45 -3.75 8.72 4.20
N PRO A 46 -2.76 7.81 4.34
CA PRO A 46 -2.99 6.52 4.98
C PRO A 46 -3.18 6.70 6.50
N ILE A 47 -4.21 6.06 7.05
CA ILE A 47 -4.56 6.06 8.47
C ILE A 47 -4.03 4.79 9.15
N ASP A 48 -4.21 3.63 8.51
CA ASP A 48 -3.70 2.33 8.95
C ASP A 48 -3.34 1.47 7.73
N ALA A 49 -2.37 0.57 7.88
CA ALA A 49 -2.09 -0.45 6.89
C ALA A 49 -1.51 -1.71 7.52
N ARG A 50 -2.00 -2.87 7.08
CA ARG A 50 -1.51 -4.17 7.53
C ARG A 50 -1.57 -5.22 6.43
N VAL A 51 -0.66 -6.17 6.51
CA VAL A 51 -0.74 -7.44 5.79
C VAL A 51 -1.29 -8.47 6.77
N LEU A 52 -2.31 -9.20 6.35
CA LEU A 52 -2.99 -10.18 7.20
C LEU A 52 -2.42 -11.58 6.96
N ASP A 53 -2.30 -12.35 8.04
CA ASP A 53 -1.83 -13.75 8.02
C ASP A 53 -2.84 -14.76 7.44
N SER A 54 -3.87 -14.26 6.76
CA SER A 54 -4.87 -15.10 6.09
C SER A 54 -4.22 -16.03 5.07
N LEU A 55 -4.66 -17.29 5.07
CA LEU A 55 -4.27 -18.35 4.13
C LEU A 55 -5.37 -18.65 3.11
N ALA A 56 -6.39 -17.78 3.01
CA ALA A 56 -7.51 -17.98 2.08
C ALA A 56 -7.12 -17.79 0.60
N SER A 57 -5.96 -17.21 0.34
CA SER A 57 -5.31 -17.11 -0.97
C SER A 57 -3.85 -17.52 -0.80
N ASP A 58 -3.21 -17.87 -1.90
CA ASP A 58 -1.76 -18.06 -1.95
C ASP A 58 -0.99 -16.76 -1.62
N HIS A 59 -1.50 -15.59 -2.01
CA HIS A 59 -0.99 -14.29 -1.57
C HIS A 59 -1.56 -13.81 -0.22
N ARG A 60 -0.82 -12.95 0.48
CA ARG A 60 -1.31 -12.30 1.71
C ARG A 60 -2.19 -11.09 1.42
N MET A 61 -3.32 -11.00 2.12
CA MET A 61 -4.24 -9.88 1.99
C MET A 61 -3.62 -8.61 2.58
N VAL A 62 -3.52 -7.56 1.76
CA VAL A 62 -3.09 -6.22 2.18
C VAL A 62 -4.31 -5.34 2.40
N VAL A 63 -4.44 -4.74 3.58
CA VAL A 63 -5.53 -3.84 3.94
C VAL A 63 -4.96 -2.45 4.24
N VAL A 64 -5.57 -1.42 3.67
CA VAL A 64 -5.20 -0.02 3.87
C VAL A 64 -6.47 0.78 4.17
N GLU A 65 -6.42 1.57 5.24
CA GLU A 65 -7.40 2.62 5.53
C GLU A 65 -6.78 3.97 5.14
N ALA A 66 -7.52 4.80 4.42
CA ALA A 66 -7.06 6.12 3.97
C ALA A 66 -8.20 7.13 3.92
N ARG A 67 -7.86 8.41 3.98
CA ARG A 67 -8.79 9.55 3.87
C ARG A 67 -8.34 10.57 2.85
#